data_AF-A0A4Q0Y495-F1
#
_entry.id   AF-A0A4Q0Y495-F1
#
_cell.length_a   1.000
_cell.length_b   1.000
_cell.length_c   1.000
_cell.angle_alpha   90.00
_cell.angle_beta   90.00
_cell.angle_gamma   90.00
#
_symmetry.space_group_name_H-M   'P 1'
#
loop_
_entity.id
_entity.type
_entity.pdbx_description
1 polymer ?
#
loop_
_entity_poly.entity_id
_entity_poly.type
_entity_poly.pdbx_seq_one_letter_code
_entity_poly.pdbx_strand_id
1 'polypeptide(L)'
;MVEILLVFTNCCILLIIFKEVYKLKKEIYHLNFQKREQTNELFEKFKNRLYVISAISSSIETNLEFDKLDRNKLLNSLEDISTNIKNVESDIRVLEKELFH
;
A
#
# COMPACT_ATOMS: atom_id res chain seq x y z
N MET A 1 -55.95 13.91 11.20
CA MET A 1 -55.70 12.50 10.83
C MET A 1 -54.66 12.39 9.71
N VAL A 2 -54.81 13.10 8.59
CA VAL A 2 -53.85 13.07 7.46
C VAL A 2 -52.45 13.57 7.86
N GLU A 3 -52.36 14.64 8.65
CA GLU A 3 -51.08 15.19 9.13
C GLU A 3 -50.30 14.21 10.02
N ILE A 4 -51.00 13.48 10.90
CA ILE A 4 -50.40 12.45 11.76
C ILE A 4 -49.85 11.31 10.91
N LEU A 5 -50.56 10.91 9.86
CA LEU A 5 -50.11 9.89 8.92
C LEU A 5 -48.84 10.33 8.17
N LEU A 6 -48.81 11.59 7.71
CA LEU A 6 -47.66 12.21 7.07
C LEU A 6 -46.43 12.25 7.97
N VAL A 7 -46.61 12.66 9.24
CA VAL A 7 -45.54 12.66 10.24
C VAL A 7 -45.02 11.24 10.48
N PHE A 8 -45.92 10.25 10.58
CA PHE A 8 -45.53 8.86 10.75
C PHE A 8 -44.74 8.32 9.54
N THR A 9 -45.20 8.57 8.32
CA THR A 9 -44.48 8.17 7.10
C THR A 9 -43.10 8.83 7.02
N ASN A 10 -43.00 10.12 7.34
CA ASN A 10 -41.72 10.83 7.37
C ASN A 10 -40.76 10.24 8.41
N CYS A 11 -41.24 9.89 9.60
CA CYS A 11 -40.44 9.19 10.61
C CYS A 11 -39.95 7.82 10.13
N CYS A 12 -40.80 7.02 9.46
CA CYS A 12 -40.39 5.75 8.88
C CYS A 12 -39.30 5.91 7.80
N ILE A 13 -39.43 6.91 6.92
CA ILE A 13 -38.43 7.23 5.90
C ILE A 13 -37.10 7.63 6.55
N LEU A 14 -37.13 8.49 7.58
CA LEU A 14 -35.93 8.90 8.31
C LEU A 14 -35.22 7.68 8.92
N LEU A 15 -35.94 6.74 9.55
CA LEU A 15 -35.35 5.54 10.11
C LEU A 15 -34.65 4.67 9.06
N ILE A 16 -35.24 4.52 7.87
CA ILE A 16 -34.63 3.79 6.75
C ILE A 16 -33.35 4.50 6.29
N ILE A 17 -33.39 5.83 6.11
CA ILE A 17 -32.22 6.63 5.74
C ILE A 17 -31.11 6.49 6.80
N PHE A 18 -31.44 6.58 8.09
CA PHE A 18 -30.46 6.41 9.16
C PHE A 18 -29.79 5.03 9.12
N LYS A 19 -30.57 3.98 8.84
CA LYS A 19 -30.03 2.62 8.71
C LYS A 19 -29.06 2.50 7.53
N GLU A 20 -29.42 3.05 6.37
CA GLU A 20 -28.54 3.04 5.18
C GLU A 20 -27.28 3.89 5.40
N VAL A 21 -27.41 5.08 6.00
CA VAL A 21 -26.27 5.93 6.34
C VAL A 21 -25.33 5.20 7.31
N TYR A 22 -25.86 4.50 8.31
CA TYR A 22 -25.04 3.72 9.24
C TYR A 22 -24.30 2.58 8.53
N LYS A 23 -24.98 1.88 7.62
CA LYS A 23 -24.38 0.82 6.81
C LYS A 23 -23.24 1.36 5.94
N LEU A 24 -23.49 2.45 5.20
CA LEU A 24 -22.47 3.11 4.36
C LEU A 24 -21.28 3.59 5.19
N LYS A 25 -21.50 4.17 6.38
CA LYS A 25 -20.41 4.57 7.28
C LYS A 25 -19.54 3.37 7.69
N LYS A 26 -20.16 2.23 7.98
CA LYS A 26 -19.45 1.00 8.34
C LYS A 26 -18.62 0.47 7.17
N GLU A 27 -19.18 0.48 5.96
CA GLU A 27 -18.47 0.08 4.74
C GLU A 27 -17.27 1.00 4.45
N ILE A 28 -17.46 2.32 4.55
CA ILE A 28 -16.37 3.31 4.40
C ILE A 28 -15.27 3.08 5.44
N TYR A 29 -15.62 2.79 6.68
CA TYR A 29 -14.64 2.50 7.72
C TYR A 29 -13.83 1.24 7.38
N HIS A 30 -14.50 0.19 6.92
CA HIS A 30 -13.84 -1.05 6.53
C HIS A 30 -12.89 -0.86 5.34
N LEU A 31 -13.34 -0.15 4.29
CA LEU A 31 -12.51 0.17 3.13
C LEU A 31 -11.29 1.00 3.51
N ASN A 32 -11.46 2.00 4.38
CA ASN A 32 -10.33 2.80 4.87
C ASN A 32 -9.34 1.98 5.70
N PHE A 33 -9.84 1.02 6.48
CA PHE A 33 -9.00 0.09 7.22
C PHE A 33 -8.18 -0.81 6.29
N GLN A 34 -8.83 -1.44 5.31
CA GLN A 34 -8.16 -2.29 4.30
C GLN A 34 -7.11 -1.50 3.52
N LYS A 35 -7.46 -0.30 3.05
CA LYS A 35 -6.51 0.59 2.36
C LYS A 35 -5.28 0.89 3.22
N ARG A 36 -5.47 1.18 4.51
CA ARG A 36 -4.35 1.45 5.43
C ARG A 36 -3.48 0.22 5.63
N GLU A 37 -4.08 -0.96 5.79
CA GLU A 37 -3.36 -2.22 5.96
C GLU A 37 -2.49 -2.55 4.74
N GLN A 38 -3.07 -2.48 3.53
CA GLN A 38 -2.34 -2.67 2.27
C GLN A 38 -1.21 -1.65 2.08
N THR A 39 -1.46 -0.38 2.44
CA THR A 39 -0.43 0.67 2.36
C THR A 39 0.74 0.38 3.31
N ASN A 40 0.46 -0.08 4.52
CA ASN A 40 1.50 -0.42 5.50
C ASN A 40 2.31 -1.64 5.08
N GLU A 41 1.65 -2.68 4.57
CA GLU A 41 2.34 -3.88 4.06
C GLU A 41 3.30 -3.51 2.92
N LEU A 42 2.84 -2.66 2.01
CA LEU A 42 3.67 -2.14 0.93
C LEU A 42 4.87 -1.36 1.48
N PHE A 43 4.64 -0.43 2.41
CA PHE A 43 5.71 0.36 3.01
C PHE A 43 6.78 -0.51 3.67
N GLU A 44 6.40 -1.55 4.41
CA GLU A 44 7.37 -2.47 5.03
C GLU A 44 8.12 -3.31 3.98
N LYS A 45 7.45 -3.78 2.91
CA LYS A 45 8.12 -4.45 1.78
C LYS A 45 9.17 -3.54 1.13
N PHE A 46 8.84 -2.29 0.88
CA PHE A 46 9.76 -1.30 0.32
C PHE A 46 10.95 -1.04 1.23
N LYS A 47 10.70 -0.81 2.51
CA LYS A 47 11.72 -0.54 3.51
C LYS A 47 12.74 -1.68 3.58
N ASN A 48 12.28 -2.93 3.58
CA ASN A 48 13.15 -4.11 3.58
C ASN A 48 14.02 -4.18 2.31
N ARG A 49 13.44 -3.91 1.13
CA ARG A 49 14.20 -3.92 -0.13
C ARG A 49 15.22 -2.77 -0.21
N LEU A 50 14.88 -1.58 0.29
CA LEU A 50 15.81 -0.45 0.41
C LEU A 50 16.97 -0.79 1.36
N TYR A 51 16.70 -1.49 2.46
CA TYR A 51 17.74 -1.97 3.36
C TYR A 51 18.71 -2.92 2.66
N VAL A 52 18.19 -3.85 1.84
CA VAL A 52 19.03 -4.75 1.03
C VAL A 52 19.89 -3.96 0.04
N ILE A 53 19.30 -3.02 -0.70
CA ILE A 53 20.04 -2.16 -1.64
C ILE A 53 21.15 -1.38 -0.91
N SER A 54 20.83 -0.81 0.26
CA SER A 54 21.80 -0.09 1.09
C SER A 54 22.95 -0.99 1.55
N ALA A 55 22.66 -2.21 2.01
CA ALA A 55 23.68 -3.16 2.42
C ALA A 55 24.59 -3.58 1.25
N ILE A 56 24.03 -3.83 0.06
CA ILE A 56 24.81 -4.13 -1.14
C ILE A 56 25.68 -2.92 -1.52
N SER A 57 25.11 -1.71 -1.52
CA SER A 57 25.82 -0.47 -1.84
C SER A 57 26.99 -0.22 -0.88
N SER A 58 26.78 -0.39 0.42
CA SER A 58 27.83 -0.23 1.44
C SER A 58 28.95 -1.28 1.27
N SER A 59 28.59 -2.52 0.90
CA SER A 59 29.57 -3.56 0.60
C SER A 59 30.41 -3.21 -0.64
N ILE A 60 29.80 -2.64 -1.69
CA ILE A 60 30.51 -2.16 -2.88
C ILE A 60 31.47 -1.02 -2.49
N GLU A 61 30.98 -0.04 -1.74
CA GLU A 61 31.77 1.12 -1.27
C GLU A 61 32.99 0.67 -0.45
N THR A 62 32.78 -0.22 0.50
CA THR A 62 33.87 -0.79 1.32
C THR A 62 34.89 -1.53 0.44
N ASN A 63 34.45 -2.33 -0.52
CA ASN A 63 35.36 -3.07 -1.41
C ASN A 63 36.12 -2.14 -2.37
N LEU A 64 35.54 -1.00 -2.77
CA LEU A 64 36.21 0.06 -3.51
C LEU A 64 37.28 0.75 -2.67
N GLU A 65 36.97 1.12 -1.43
CA GLU A 65 37.93 1.78 -0.51
C GLU A 65 39.18 0.93 -0.25
N PHE A 66 39.03 -0.40 -0.19
CA PHE A 66 40.14 -1.32 0.05
C PHE A 66 40.77 -1.90 -1.22
N ASP A 67 40.42 -1.40 -2.41
CA ASP A 67 40.93 -1.88 -3.71
C ASP A 67 40.74 -3.41 -3.94
N LYS A 68 39.71 -3.97 -3.30
CA LYS A 68 39.33 -5.40 -3.32
C LYS A 68 38.19 -5.68 -4.30
N LEU A 69 37.87 -4.72 -5.16
CA LEU A 69 36.71 -4.81 -6.02
C LEU A 69 36.96 -5.74 -7.21
N ASP A 70 36.47 -6.96 -7.09
CA ASP A 70 36.41 -7.90 -8.21
C ASP A 70 35.31 -7.46 -9.19
N ARG A 71 35.65 -7.32 -10.47
CA ARG A 71 34.72 -6.88 -11.54
C ARG A 71 33.48 -7.78 -11.63
N ASN A 72 33.64 -9.10 -11.48
CA ASN A 72 32.52 -10.03 -11.54
C ASN A 72 31.62 -9.88 -10.32
N LYS A 73 32.19 -9.65 -9.13
CA LYS A 73 31.40 -9.37 -7.92
C LYS A 73 30.62 -8.06 -8.06
N LEU A 74 31.24 -7.01 -8.61
CA LEU A 74 30.55 -5.74 -8.86
C LEU A 74 29.38 -5.92 -9.83
N LEU A 75 29.58 -6.63 -10.94
CA LEU A 75 28.52 -6.90 -11.91
C LEU A 75 27.36 -7.66 -11.28
N ASN A 76 27.64 -8.70 -10.50
CA ASN A 76 26.61 -9.45 -9.80
C ASN A 76 25.85 -8.57 -8.79
N SER A 77 26.56 -7.76 -7.99
CA SER A 77 25.92 -6.86 -7.03
C SER A 77 25.04 -5.79 -7.71
N LEU A 78 25.46 -5.27 -8.88
CA LEU A 78 24.66 -4.33 -9.67
C LEU A 78 23.43 -5.01 -10.29
N GLU A 79 23.56 -6.26 -10.72
CA GLU A 79 22.44 -7.07 -11.21
C GLU A 79 21.42 -7.36 -10.10
N ASP A 80 21.90 -7.66 -8.88
CA ASP A 80 21.06 -7.85 -7.70
C ASP A 80 20.30 -6.56 -7.34
N ILE A 81 20.97 -5.40 -7.38
CA ILE A 81 20.31 -4.10 -7.18
C ILE A 81 19.27 -3.85 -8.28
N SER A 82 19.64 -4.06 -9.55
CA SER A 82 18.73 -3.86 -10.69
C SER A 82 17.48 -4.75 -10.59
N THR A 83 17.66 -6.01 -10.23
CA THR A 83 16.57 -6.97 -10.05
C THR A 83 15.67 -6.58 -8.89
N ASN A 84 16.25 -6.14 -7.77
CA ASN A 84 15.47 -5.63 -6.65
C ASN A 84 14.65 -4.39 -7.01
N ILE A 85 15.23 -3.43 -7.76
CA ILE A 85 14.51 -2.25 -8.24
C ILE A 85 13.36 -2.64 -9.17
N LYS A 86 13.59 -3.53 -10.15
CA LYS A 86 12.52 -4.01 -11.06
C LYS A 86 11.38 -4.70 -10.30
N ASN A 87 11.71 -5.51 -9.30
CA ASN A 87 10.70 -6.17 -8.48
C ASN A 87 9.88 -5.15 -7.68
N VAL A 88 10.52 -4.12 -7.13
CA VAL A 88 9.83 -2.99 -6.48
C VAL A 88 8.87 -2.30 -7.45
N GLU A 89 9.33 -1.94 -8.65
CA GLU A 89 8.49 -1.29 -9.66
C GLU A 89 7.29 -2.15 -10.06
N SER A 90 7.47 -3.46 -10.15
CA SER A 90 6.38 -4.41 -10.43
C SER A 90 5.37 -4.44 -9.28
N ASP A 91 5.84 -4.53 -8.02
CA ASP A 91 4.97 -4.54 -6.84
C ASP A 91 4.14 -3.24 -6.75
N ILE A 92 4.73 -2.08 -7.07
CA ILE A 92 4.04 -0.79 -7.17
C ILE A 92 2.93 -0.86 -8.23
N ARG A 93 3.25 -1.32 -9.44
CA ARG A 93 2.29 -1.35 -10.55
C ARG A 93 1.10 -2.25 -10.26
N VAL A 94 1.29 -3.37 -9.56
CA VAL A 94 0.19 -4.25 -9.15
C VAL A 94 -0.73 -3.50 -8.18
N LEU A 95 -0.16 -2.83 -7.19
CA LEU A 95 -0.93 -2.05 -6.22
C LEU A 95 -1.63 -0.83 -6.82
N GLU A 96 -1.00 -0.11 -7.75
CA GLU A 96 -1.67 0.96 -8.49
C GLU A 96 -2.90 0.41 -9.22
N LYS A 97 -2.80 -0.78 -9.84
CA LYS A 97 -3.96 -1.41 -10.46
C LYS A 97 -5.03 -1.79 -9.42
N GLU A 98 -4.66 -2.35 -8.29
CA GLU A 98 -5.63 -2.75 -7.25
C GLU A 98 -6.30 -1.57 -6.53
N LEU A 99 -5.64 -0.41 -6.47
CA LEU A 99 -6.17 0.80 -5.80
C LEU A 99 -6.99 1.69 -6.74
N PHE A 100 -6.74 1.66 -8.05
CA PHE A 100 -7.37 2.52 -9.04
C PHE A 100 -8.38 1.80 -9.97
N HIS A 101 -8.58 0.49 -9.80
CA HIS A 101 -9.68 -0.29 -10.40
C HIS A 101 -10.65 -0.81 -9.35
#